data_AF-A0A915A5Q5-F1
#
_entry.id   AF-A0A915A5Q5-F1
#
_cell.length_a   1.000
_cell.length_b   1.000
_cell.length_c   1.000
_cell.angle_alpha   90.00
_cell.angle_beta   90.00
_cell.angle_gamma   90.00
#
_symmetry.space_group_name_H-M   'P 1'
#
loop_
_entity.id
_entity.type
_entity.pdbx_description
1 polymer ?
#
loop_
_entity_poly.entity_id
_entity_poly.type
_entity_poly.pdbx_seq_one_letter_code
_entity_poly.pdbx_strand_id
1 'polypeptide(L)'
;MDQTLFCAYSVGTGGDHHNEWSEVGYAFTDGIYKFFGSYRLSTNVEFCAEINEMNRLKAAIMRQYEDDADFHIEVHNPRNTESVELHFRGEKTAKVVGKMAMSAPKDGEMLGGVLVRRNFNYHLMRAHNLSAYTGLSNSVLIQKESIYYNGSTSLLLHNLQQVSGHVILKHIGSKDPSNPTHHIPVFSESVRENVYFAQHITIIEWTSNPVNDMFADRTLVAVLHAQANPIPDKRELCLICFMFYGCYHSNIFGKNAMKWIFSNSGAIFGH
;
A
#
# COMPACT_ATOMS: atom_id res chain seq x y z
N MET A 1 -17.33 -17.50 -21.71
CA MET A 1 -17.86 -18.84 -21.99
C MET A 1 -18.79 -19.16 -20.83
N ASP A 2 -20.10 -19.05 -21.06
CA ASP A 2 -21.11 -19.34 -20.05
C ASP A 2 -21.17 -20.87 -19.87
N GLN A 3 -20.77 -21.35 -18.70
CA GLN A 3 -20.93 -22.76 -18.32
C GLN A 3 -22.19 -22.86 -17.46
N THR A 4 -23.25 -23.41 -18.04
CA THR A 4 -24.58 -23.52 -17.41
C THR A 4 -24.69 -24.87 -16.71
N LEU A 5 -25.05 -24.86 -15.43
CA LEU A 5 -25.37 -26.06 -14.65
C LEU A 5 -26.82 -26.48 -14.94
N PHE A 6 -27.07 -27.74 -15.29
CA PHE A 6 -28.41 -28.26 -15.50
C PHE A 6 -28.72 -29.39 -14.52
N CYS A 7 -29.88 -29.29 -13.87
CA CYS A 7 -30.40 -30.31 -12.96
C CYS A 7 -31.74 -30.81 -13.52
N ALA A 8 -31.81 -32.09 -13.90
CA ALA A 8 -33.02 -32.71 -14.43
C ALA A 8 -33.67 -33.64 -13.38
N TYR A 9 -34.98 -33.52 -13.19
CA TYR A 9 -35.78 -34.37 -12.31
C TYR A 9 -36.74 -35.24 -13.12
N SER A 10 -36.85 -36.53 -12.80
CA SER A 10 -37.91 -37.41 -13.30
C SER A 10 -38.99 -37.54 -12.25
N VAL A 11 -40.22 -37.11 -12.56
CA VAL A 11 -41.39 -37.30 -11.69
C VAL A 11 -42.09 -38.57 -12.14
N GLY A 12 -41.90 -39.67 -11.41
CA GLY A 12 -42.60 -40.93 -11.67
C GLY A 12 -44.08 -40.82 -11.31
N THR A 13 -44.97 -40.76 -12.30
CA THR A 13 -46.41 -40.93 -12.09
C THR A 13 -46.72 -42.43 -12.09
N GLY A 14 -47.12 -42.97 -10.94
CA GLY A 14 -47.55 -44.36 -10.81
C GLY A 14 -48.77 -44.66 -11.68
N GLY A 15 -48.68 -45.71 -12.50
CA GLY A 15 -49.78 -46.20 -13.33
C GLY A 15 -49.39 -47.47 -14.09
N ASP A 16 -49.97 -48.60 -13.67
CA ASP A 16 -49.84 -49.92 -14.28
C ASP A 16 -50.35 -49.94 -15.73
N HIS A 17 -49.48 -49.74 -16.73
CA HIS A 17 -49.74 -50.17 -18.12
C HIS A 17 -48.41 -50.46 -18.83
N HIS A 18 -48.14 -51.75 -19.05
CA HIS A 18 -46.83 -52.29 -19.38
C HIS A 18 -46.29 -52.00 -20.81
N ASN A 19 -47.00 -51.20 -21.63
CA ASN A 19 -46.62 -50.95 -23.04
C ASN A 19 -46.64 -49.47 -23.50
N GLU A 20 -46.93 -48.49 -22.64
CA GLU A 20 -46.87 -47.05 -23.00
C GLU A 20 -45.56 -46.35 -22.53
N TRP A 21 -44.77 -47.02 -21.69
CA TRP A 21 -43.52 -46.48 -21.14
C TRP A 21 -42.40 -46.31 -22.17
N SER A 22 -42.48 -46.99 -23.31
CA SER A 22 -41.48 -46.85 -24.39
C SER A 22 -41.71 -45.64 -25.29
N GLU A 23 -42.84 -44.92 -25.24
CA GLU A 23 -42.99 -43.68 -26.02
C GLU A 23 -42.78 -42.43 -25.17
N VAL A 24 -43.21 -42.45 -23.90
CA VAL A 24 -43.02 -41.34 -22.96
C VAL A 24 -41.55 -41.17 -22.55
N GLY A 25 -40.83 -42.29 -22.37
CA GLY A 25 -39.39 -42.27 -22.10
C GLY A 25 -38.57 -41.73 -23.28
N TYR A 26 -38.97 -42.02 -24.52
CA TYR A 26 -38.27 -41.55 -25.71
C TYR A 26 -38.49 -40.06 -25.98
N ALA A 27 -39.69 -39.54 -25.74
CA ALA A 27 -39.98 -38.11 -25.87
C ALA A 27 -39.18 -37.24 -24.87
N PHE A 28 -38.99 -37.73 -23.65
CA PHE A 28 -38.18 -37.05 -22.62
C PHE A 28 -36.69 -37.08 -22.98
N THR A 29 -36.19 -38.23 -23.47
CA THR A 29 -34.79 -38.33 -23.91
C THR A 29 -34.51 -37.47 -25.14
N ASP A 30 -35.40 -37.44 -26.14
CA ASP A 30 -35.18 -36.69 -27.38
C ASP A 30 -35.21 -35.16 -27.15
N GLY A 31 -36.05 -34.71 -26.21
CA GLY A 31 -36.08 -33.32 -25.74
C GLY A 31 -34.79 -32.91 -25.00
N ILE A 32 -34.29 -33.79 -24.12
CA ILE A 32 -33.03 -33.60 -23.39
C ILE A 32 -31.84 -33.57 -24.37
N TYR A 33 -31.80 -34.47 -25.35
CA TYR A 33 -30.75 -34.49 -26.36
C TYR A 33 -30.75 -33.24 -27.26
N LYS A 34 -31.93 -32.78 -27.71
CA LYS A 34 -32.07 -31.53 -28.47
C LYS A 34 -31.63 -30.31 -27.65
N PHE A 35 -31.88 -30.31 -26.34
CA PHE A 35 -31.42 -29.25 -25.44
C PHE A 35 -29.90 -29.26 -25.29
N PHE A 36 -29.27 -30.42 -25.05
CA PHE A 36 -27.81 -30.54 -24.99
C PHE A 36 -27.13 -30.11 -26.30
N GLY A 37 -27.68 -30.55 -27.44
CA GLY A 37 -27.18 -30.17 -28.76
C GLY A 37 -27.31 -28.67 -29.06
N SER A 38 -28.39 -28.04 -28.62
CA SER A 38 -28.63 -26.61 -28.85
C SER A 38 -27.78 -25.69 -27.96
N TYR A 39 -27.50 -26.08 -26.72
CA TYR A 39 -26.80 -25.24 -25.76
C TYR A 39 -25.30 -25.52 -25.65
N ARG A 40 -24.78 -26.58 -26.31
CA ARG A 40 -23.36 -27.00 -26.27
C ARG A 40 -22.79 -26.83 -24.86
N LEU A 41 -23.48 -27.42 -23.89
CA LEU A 41 -23.17 -27.28 -22.47
C LEU A 41 -21.81 -27.89 -22.16
N SER A 42 -20.80 -27.03 -22.05
CA SER A 42 -19.49 -27.43 -21.57
C SER A 42 -19.67 -27.99 -20.15
N THR A 43 -19.47 -29.29 -20.07
CA THR A 43 -18.84 -30.04 -18.98
C THR A 43 -19.69 -30.70 -17.89
N ASN A 44 -20.84 -30.22 -17.38
CA ASN A 44 -21.41 -30.87 -16.17
C ASN A 44 -22.94 -30.97 -16.11
N VAL A 45 -23.46 -32.19 -15.91
CA VAL A 45 -24.89 -32.50 -15.80
C VAL A 45 -25.16 -33.35 -14.56
N GLU A 46 -26.16 -32.94 -13.77
CA GLU A 46 -26.68 -33.70 -12.63
C GLU A 46 -28.09 -34.21 -12.89
N PHE A 47 -28.34 -35.45 -12.49
CA PHE A 47 -29.67 -36.07 -12.56
C PHE A 47 -30.14 -36.44 -11.14
N CYS A 48 -31.43 -36.25 -10.89
CA CYS A 48 -32.10 -36.72 -9.66
C CYS A 48 -33.32 -37.55 -10.07
N ALA A 49 -33.09 -38.84 -10.32
CA ALA A 49 -34.13 -39.80 -10.74
C ALA A 49 -33.93 -41.17 -10.05
N GLU A 50 -34.76 -42.16 -10.41
CA GLU A 50 -34.57 -43.55 -9.97
C GLU A 50 -33.20 -44.09 -10.42
N ILE A 51 -32.47 -44.75 -9.51
CA ILE A 51 -31.06 -45.16 -9.71
C ILE A 51 -30.85 -45.94 -11.01
N ASN A 52 -31.78 -46.85 -11.35
CA ASN A 52 -31.66 -47.70 -12.53
C ASN A 52 -31.86 -46.92 -13.84
N GLU A 53 -32.89 -46.08 -13.90
CA GLU A 53 -33.17 -45.24 -15.07
C GLU A 53 -32.08 -44.17 -15.27
N MET A 54 -31.55 -43.63 -14.17
CA MET A 54 -30.48 -42.63 -14.19
C MET A 54 -29.13 -43.20 -14.63
N ASN A 55 -28.81 -44.44 -14.26
CA ASN A 55 -27.64 -45.15 -14.77
C ASN A 55 -27.77 -45.46 -16.27
N ARG A 56 -28.98 -45.83 -16.72
CA ARG A 56 -29.28 -46.07 -18.14
C ARG A 56 -29.13 -44.79 -18.95
N LEU A 57 -29.63 -43.66 -18.43
CA LEU A 57 -29.51 -42.34 -19.04
C LEU A 57 -28.06 -41.85 -19.09
N LYS A 58 -27.30 -41.99 -17.98
CA LYS A 58 -25.87 -41.67 -17.93
C LYS A 58 -25.08 -42.43 -18.99
N ALA A 59 -25.30 -43.75 -19.11
CA ALA A 59 -24.63 -44.57 -20.11
C ALA A 59 -24.98 -44.16 -21.55
N ALA A 60 -26.24 -43.79 -21.81
CA ALA A 60 -26.68 -43.33 -23.12
C ALA A 60 -26.06 -41.99 -23.52
N ILE A 61 -25.99 -41.02 -22.58
CA ILE A 61 -25.36 -39.71 -22.81
C ILE A 61 -23.85 -39.87 -23.04
N MET A 62 -23.15 -40.63 -22.20
CA MET A 62 -21.71 -40.87 -22.38
C MET A 62 -21.42 -41.48 -23.75
N ARG A 63 -22.18 -42.49 -24.17
CA ARG A 63 -22.01 -43.14 -25.47
C ARG A 63 -22.29 -42.20 -26.65
N GLN A 64 -23.26 -41.31 -26.53
CA GLN A 64 -23.65 -40.40 -27.61
C GLN A 64 -22.58 -39.33 -27.91
N TYR A 65 -21.82 -38.94 -26.88
CA TYR A 65 -20.79 -37.90 -26.97
C TYR A 65 -19.36 -38.45 -26.84
N GLU A 66 -19.18 -39.77 -26.81
CA GLU A 66 -17.87 -40.44 -26.74
C GLU A 66 -17.03 -40.18 -28.01
N ASP A 67 -17.70 -40.08 -29.16
CA ASP A 67 -17.05 -39.91 -30.47
C ASP A 67 -16.80 -38.42 -30.84
N ASP A 68 -17.27 -37.46 -30.03
CA ASP A 68 -17.15 -36.02 -30.32
C ASP A 68 -15.91 -35.42 -29.65
N ALA A 69 -14.82 -35.29 -30.42
CA ALA A 69 -13.53 -34.82 -29.92
C ALA A 69 -13.55 -33.36 -29.43
N ASP A 70 -14.52 -32.55 -29.88
CA ASP A 70 -14.64 -31.14 -29.51
C ASP A 70 -15.49 -30.92 -28.24
N PHE A 71 -16.22 -31.94 -27.78
CA PHE A 71 -17.24 -31.79 -26.74
C PHE A 71 -17.20 -32.90 -25.69
N HIS A 72 -16.45 -32.65 -24.61
CA HIS A 72 -16.35 -33.54 -23.45
C HIS A 72 -17.40 -33.20 -22.39
N ILE A 73 -18.27 -34.16 -22.05
CA ILE A 73 -19.29 -34.02 -21.00
C ILE A 73 -18.98 -34.99 -19.86
N GLU A 74 -18.89 -34.47 -18.64
CA GLU A 74 -18.79 -35.27 -17.42
C GLU A 74 -20.16 -35.37 -16.75
N VAL A 75 -20.68 -36.60 -16.65
CA VAL A 75 -22.00 -36.88 -16.07
C VAL A 75 -21.84 -37.43 -14.66
N HIS A 76 -22.30 -36.68 -13.67
CA HIS A 76 -22.27 -37.08 -12.26
C HIS A 76 -23.62 -37.66 -11.84
N ASN A 77 -23.57 -38.73 -11.04
CA ASN A 77 -24.76 -39.34 -10.43
C ASN A 77 -24.56 -39.46 -8.90
N PRO A 78 -24.48 -38.33 -8.18
CA PRO A 78 -24.31 -38.33 -6.74
C PRO A 78 -25.57 -38.86 -6.05
N ARG A 79 -25.41 -39.60 -4.96
CA ARG A 79 -26.53 -39.98 -4.09
C ARG A 79 -27.02 -38.76 -3.31
N ASN A 80 -28.22 -38.85 -2.73
CA ASN A 80 -28.69 -37.82 -1.81
C ASN A 80 -27.65 -37.55 -0.72
N THR A 81 -27.30 -36.28 -0.52
CA THR A 81 -26.28 -35.81 0.44
C THR A 81 -24.82 -36.06 0.01
N GLU A 82 -24.57 -36.48 -1.23
CA GLU A 82 -23.23 -36.53 -1.81
C GLU A 82 -22.92 -35.22 -2.54
N SER A 83 -21.79 -34.59 -2.20
CA SER A 83 -21.35 -33.33 -2.80
C SER A 83 -20.51 -33.56 -4.04
N VAL A 84 -20.81 -32.85 -5.12
CA VAL A 84 -19.99 -32.83 -6.34
C VAL A 84 -19.11 -31.58 -6.34
N GLU A 85 -17.80 -31.76 -6.40
CA GLU A 85 -16.83 -30.66 -6.48
C GLU A 85 -16.47 -30.35 -7.93
N LEU A 86 -16.87 -29.17 -8.40
CA LEU A 86 -16.58 -28.69 -9.75
C LEU A 86 -15.52 -27.59 -9.71
N HIS A 87 -14.40 -27.83 -10.39
CA HIS A 87 -13.26 -26.89 -10.43
C HIS A 87 -13.38 -25.94 -11.62
N PHE A 88 -13.88 -24.73 -11.36
CA PHE A 88 -13.95 -23.69 -12.37
C PHE A 88 -12.69 -22.83 -12.34
N ARG A 89 -11.87 -22.89 -13.40
CA ARG A 89 -10.78 -21.91 -13.60
C ARG A 89 -11.38 -20.59 -14.07
N GLY A 90 -11.90 -19.80 -13.14
CA GLY A 90 -12.39 -18.46 -13.43
C GLY A 90 -11.24 -17.56 -13.86
N GLU A 91 -11.22 -17.17 -15.14
CA GLU A 91 -10.35 -16.09 -15.60
C GLU A 91 -10.74 -14.79 -14.87
N LYS A 92 -9.82 -14.23 -14.10
CA LYS A 92 -10.06 -12.96 -13.40
C LYS A 92 -9.70 -11.82 -14.33
N THR A 93 -10.71 -11.17 -14.88
CA THR A 93 -10.54 -9.98 -15.70
C THR A 93 -10.58 -8.72 -14.84
N ALA A 94 -9.64 -7.80 -15.08
CA ALA A 94 -9.59 -6.50 -14.43
C ALA A 94 -9.76 -5.38 -15.47
N LYS A 95 -10.63 -4.41 -15.16
CA LYS A 95 -10.89 -3.25 -16.01
C LYS A 95 -9.99 -2.10 -15.61
N VAL A 96 -9.19 -1.61 -16.54
CA VAL A 96 -8.38 -0.41 -16.33
C VAL A 96 -9.29 0.82 -16.39
N VAL A 97 -9.20 1.70 -15.38
CA VAL A 97 -10.05 2.90 -15.29
C VAL A 97 -9.26 4.16 -14.97
N GLY A 98 -9.85 5.32 -15.27
CA GLY A 98 -9.27 6.64 -15.05
C GLY A 98 -8.16 6.97 -16.05
N LYS A 99 -7.16 7.76 -15.62
CA LYS A 99 -6.07 8.20 -16.49
C LYS A 99 -5.22 7.07 -17.08
N MET A 100 -5.18 5.91 -16.42
CA MET A 100 -4.45 4.74 -16.93
C MET A 100 -5.13 4.15 -18.18
N ALA A 101 -6.42 4.38 -18.36
CA ALA A 101 -7.18 3.92 -19.54
C ALA A 101 -7.04 4.86 -20.75
N MET A 102 -6.36 6.01 -20.61
CA MET A 102 -6.21 6.98 -21.70
C MET A 102 -5.18 6.54 -22.75
N SER A 103 -4.20 5.72 -22.36
CA SER A 103 -3.19 5.16 -23.24
C SER A 103 -3.38 3.66 -23.36
N ALA A 104 -3.47 3.15 -24.58
CA ALA A 104 -3.44 1.70 -24.80
C ALA A 104 -2.05 1.16 -24.37
N PRO A 105 -2.00 0.12 -23.53
CA PRO A 105 -0.73 -0.48 -23.13
C PRO A 105 -0.04 -1.12 -24.33
N LYS A 106 1.29 -1.02 -24.37
CA LYS A 106 2.09 -1.74 -25.34
C LYS A 106 2.29 -3.18 -24.90
N ASP A 107 2.52 -4.08 -25.85
CA ASP A 107 2.85 -5.47 -25.53
C ASP A 107 4.13 -5.53 -24.69
N GLY A 108 4.09 -6.29 -23.59
CA GLY A 108 5.16 -6.37 -22.60
C GLY A 108 5.26 -5.19 -21.60
N GLU A 109 4.38 -4.19 -21.66
CA GLU A 109 4.39 -3.07 -20.72
C GLU A 109 3.82 -3.49 -19.36
N MET A 110 4.61 -3.30 -18.29
CA MET A 110 4.16 -3.57 -16.93
C MET A 110 3.23 -2.46 -16.44
N LEU A 111 1.97 -2.81 -16.18
CA LEU A 111 0.98 -1.90 -15.60
C LEU A 111 1.01 -1.95 -14.06
N GLY A 112 1.44 -0.85 -13.45
CA GLY A 112 1.46 -0.68 -11.99
C GLY A 112 0.34 0.24 -11.49
N GLY A 113 -0.42 -0.22 -10.49
CA GLY A 113 -1.52 0.56 -9.92
C GLY A 113 -2.16 -0.08 -8.69
N VAL A 114 -3.25 0.55 -8.26
CA VAL A 114 -4.13 0.08 -7.18
C VAL A 114 -5.24 -0.76 -7.79
N LEU A 115 -5.37 -2.00 -7.33
CA LEU A 115 -6.43 -2.92 -7.74
C LEU A 115 -7.57 -2.90 -6.72
N VAL A 116 -8.76 -2.46 -7.14
CA VAL A 116 -9.95 -2.39 -6.30
C VAL A 116 -10.91 -3.50 -6.71
N ARG A 117 -11.23 -4.40 -5.76
CA ARG A 117 -12.23 -5.46 -5.95
C ARG A 117 -13.58 -5.00 -5.43
N ARG A 118 -14.59 -5.03 -6.31
CA ARG A 118 -16.01 -4.90 -5.94
C ARG A 118 -16.75 -6.15 -6.37
N ASN A 119 -17.06 -7.02 -5.40
CA ASN A 119 -17.61 -8.35 -5.65
C ASN A 119 -16.69 -9.16 -6.57
N PHE A 120 -17.16 -9.52 -7.77
CA PHE A 120 -16.40 -10.23 -8.79
C PHE A 120 -15.73 -9.32 -9.83
N ASN A 121 -15.95 -8.00 -9.76
CA ASN A 121 -15.35 -7.04 -10.69
C ASN A 121 -14.07 -6.44 -10.11
N TYR A 122 -12.99 -6.52 -10.89
CA TYR A 122 -11.71 -5.92 -10.56
C TYR A 122 -11.49 -4.64 -11.37
N HIS A 123 -11.07 -3.56 -10.69
CA HIS A 123 -10.76 -2.29 -11.34
C HIS A 123 -9.31 -1.91 -11.03
N LEU A 124 -8.49 -1.71 -12.05
CA LEU A 124 -7.10 -1.27 -11.91
C LEU A 124 -7.00 0.23 -12.22
N MET A 125 -6.42 1.01 -11.30
CA MET A 125 -6.33 2.46 -11.44
C MET A 125 -5.08 3.04 -10.76
N ARG A 126 -4.77 4.31 -11.02
CA ARG A 126 -3.75 5.06 -10.26
C ARG A 126 -4.34 5.58 -8.95
N ALA A 127 -3.51 5.73 -7.92
CA ALA A 127 -3.93 6.20 -6.59
C ALA A 127 -4.69 7.54 -6.60
N HIS A 128 -4.33 8.47 -7.48
CA HIS A 128 -5.01 9.77 -7.60
C HIS A 128 -6.46 9.68 -8.13
N ASN A 129 -6.82 8.60 -8.83
CA ASN A 129 -8.20 8.41 -9.32
C ASN A 129 -9.09 7.64 -8.32
N LEU A 130 -8.52 7.17 -7.20
CA LEU A 130 -9.23 6.33 -6.24
C LEU A 130 -10.50 7.01 -5.72
N SER A 131 -10.43 8.31 -5.40
CA SER A 131 -11.57 9.09 -4.89
C SER A 131 -12.67 9.38 -5.91
N ALA A 132 -12.37 9.32 -7.21
CA ALA A 132 -13.36 9.53 -8.27
C ALA A 132 -14.21 8.28 -8.53
N TYR A 133 -13.62 7.10 -8.35
CA TYR A 133 -14.27 5.81 -8.64
C TYR A 133 -14.69 5.05 -7.38
N THR A 134 -14.21 5.46 -6.20
CA THR A 134 -14.56 4.87 -4.92
C THR A 134 -15.01 5.92 -3.90
N GLY A 135 -15.82 5.51 -2.93
CA GLY A 135 -16.17 6.35 -1.79
C GLY A 135 -15.01 6.53 -0.79
N LEU A 136 -13.79 6.12 -1.15
CA LEU A 136 -12.60 6.34 -0.35
C LEU A 136 -12.02 7.71 -0.68
N SER A 137 -11.90 8.58 0.32
CA SER A 137 -11.15 9.82 0.20
C SER A 137 -9.65 9.52 0.29
N ASN A 138 -8.86 10.20 -0.55
CA ASN A 138 -7.41 10.22 -0.38
C ASN A 138 -7.08 11.20 0.74
N SER A 139 -6.64 10.69 1.88
CA SER A 139 -6.22 11.51 3.02
C SER A 139 -4.69 11.58 3.05
N VAL A 140 -4.15 12.80 3.10
CA VAL A 140 -2.72 13.03 3.34
C VAL A 140 -2.57 13.45 4.80
N LEU A 141 -1.88 12.64 5.59
CA LEU A 141 -1.63 12.94 6.99
C LEU A 141 -0.38 13.83 7.10
N ILE A 142 -0.55 15.04 7.63
CA ILE A 142 0.56 15.94 7.96
C ILE A 142 0.77 15.86 9.47
N GLN A 143 1.99 15.56 9.89
CA GLN A 143 2.37 15.52 11.29
C GLN A 143 3.20 16.75 11.63
N LYS A 144 3.02 17.23 12.86
CA LYS A 144 3.74 18.37 13.42
C LYS A 144 4.21 18.00 14.82
N GLU A 145 5.47 18.24 15.10
CA GLU A 145 6.06 18.03 16.41
C GLU A 145 6.72 19.32 16.88
N SER A 146 6.36 19.75 18.08
CA SER A 146 6.90 20.96 18.71
C SER A 146 7.93 20.58 19.77
N ILE A 147 9.14 21.11 19.64
CA ILE A 147 10.27 20.84 20.53
C ILE A 147 10.75 22.17 21.08
N TYR A 148 11.08 22.20 22.36
CA TYR A 148 11.74 23.36 22.96
C TYR A 148 13.19 23.44 22.45
N TYR A 149 13.62 24.62 21.99
CA TYR A 149 14.99 24.84 21.52
C TYR A 149 15.48 26.24 21.90
N ASN A 150 16.58 26.29 22.65
CA ASN A 150 17.20 27.54 23.12
C ASN A 150 18.66 27.72 22.62
N GLY A 151 19.08 26.94 21.63
CA GLY A 151 20.43 27.08 21.05
C GLY A 151 20.51 28.16 19.97
N SER A 152 21.72 28.45 19.49
CA SER A 152 21.92 29.38 18.38
C SER A 152 21.56 28.74 17.04
N THR A 153 21.09 29.55 16.07
CA THR A 153 20.75 29.09 14.72
C THR A 153 21.91 28.40 14.03
N SER A 154 23.14 28.85 14.28
CA SER A 154 24.36 28.29 13.70
C SER A 154 24.60 26.86 14.17
N LEU A 155 24.38 26.60 15.47
CA LEU A 155 24.54 25.27 16.06
C LEU A 155 23.46 24.32 15.54
N LEU A 156 22.22 24.79 15.45
CA LEU A 156 21.11 24.03 14.86
C LEU A 156 21.43 23.64 13.42
N LEU A 157 21.79 24.63 12.59
CA LEU A 157 22.12 24.43 11.19
C LEU A 157 23.28 23.45 11.01
N HIS A 158 24.34 23.57 11.82
CA HIS A 158 25.47 22.63 11.79
C HIS A 158 25.01 21.19 12.04
N ASN A 159 24.19 20.96 13.09
CA ASN A 159 23.70 19.61 13.41
C ASN A 159 22.78 19.04 12.32
N LEU A 160 21.92 19.87 11.73
CA LEU A 160 21.06 19.47 10.62
C LEU A 160 21.85 19.14 9.35
N GLN A 161 22.96 19.85 9.12
CA GLN A 161 23.87 19.57 8.01
C GLN A 161 24.60 18.24 8.17
N GLN A 162 24.96 17.84 9.39
CA GLN A 162 25.55 16.51 9.64
C GLN A 162 24.59 15.37 9.26
N VAL A 163 23.29 15.62 9.36
CA VAL A 163 22.25 14.61 9.18
C VAL A 163 21.73 14.53 7.75
N SER A 164 21.57 15.66 7.07
CA SER A 164 20.93 15.74 5.75
C SER A 164 21.85 16.29 4.64
N GLY A 165 23.09 16.67 4.97
CA GLY A 165 24.03 17.26 4.04
C GLY A 165 23.80 18.76 3.86
N HIS A 166 23.62 19.23 2.63
CA HIS A 166 23.46 20.66 2.39
C HIS A 166 22.06 21.14 2.78
N VAL A 167 21.99 21.90 3.88
CA VAL A 167 20.78 22.59 4.34
C VAL A 167 20.94 24.09 4.10
N ILE A 168 19.92 24.73 3.53
CA ILE A 168 19.88 26.18 3.30
C ILE A 168 18.90 26.81 4.28
N LEU A 169 19.41 27.72 5.10
CA LEU A 169 18.60 28.47 6.05
C LEU A 169 17.88 29.62 5.33
N LYS A 170 16.54 29.59 5.30
CA LYS A 170 15.72 30.67 4.73
C LYS A 170 15.18 31.53 5.87
N HIS A 171 15.70 32.75 6.03
CA HIS A 171 15.17 33.70 7.00
C HIS A 171 13.84 34.28 6.51
N ILE A 172 12.79 34.17 7.33
CA ILE A 172 11.49 34.77 7.06
C ILE A 172 11.42 36.01 7.94
N GLY A 173 11.73 37.18 7.35
CA GLY A 173 11.82 38.46 8.06
C GLY A 173 10.49 39.05 8.53
N SER A 174 9.58 38.22 9.05
CA SER A 174 8.31 38.65 9.61
C SER A 174 8.52 39.20 11.03
N LYS A 175 7.93 40.37 11.33
CA LYS A 175 7.91 40.97 12.68
C LYS A 175 6.81 40.40 13.59
N ASP A 176 5.97 39.52 13.05
CA ASP A 176 4.84 38.92 13.76
C ASP A 176 5.28 37.68 14.58
N PRO A 177 4.99 37.61 15.90
CA PRO A 177 5.38 36.48 16.76
C PRO A 177 4.78 35.13 16.36
N SER A 178 3.71 35.14 15.57
CA SER A 178 3.01 33.94 15.09
C SER A 178 3.70 33.29 13.88
N ASN A 179 4.61 34.00 13.22
CA ASN A 179 5.33 33.53 12.06
C ASN A 179 6.71 32.98 12.45
N PRO A 180 7.17 31.91 11.78
CA PRO A 180 8.50 31.38 12.03
C PRO A 180 9.56 32.41 11.66
N THR A 181 10.58 32.55 12.51
CA THR A 181 11.73 33.43 12.25
C THR A 181 12.61 32.84 11.15
N HIS A 182 12.73 31.51 11.12
CA HIS A 182 13.52 30.79 10.13
C HIS A 182 12.77 29.55 9.65
N HIS A 183 12.89 29.29 8.36
CA HIS A 183 12.41 28.07 7.73
C HIS A 183 13.60 27.30 7.17
N ILE A 184 13.72 26.05 7.59
CA ILE A 184 14.83 25.17 7.24
C ILE A 184 14.23 23.92 6.57
N PRO A 185 14.31 23.80 5.24
CA PRO A 185 13.96 22.56 4.56
C PRO A 185 15.06 21.52 4.77
N VAL A 186 14.68 20.33 5.22
CA VAL A 186 15.58 19.20 5.48
C VAL A 186 15.21 18.04 4.53
N PHE A 187 16.20 17.28 4.05
CA PHE A 187 16.01 16.14 3.14
C PHE A 187 15.21 16.47 1.86
N SER A 188 15.69 17.42 1.06
CA SER A 188 15.04 17.84 -0.20
C SER A 188 13.58 18.27 -0.03
N GLU A 189 13.30 19.04 1.03
CA GLU A 189 11.97 19.55 1.38
C GLU A 189 10.95 18.50 1.85
N SER A 190 11.40 17.26 2.12
CA SER A 190 10.56 16.20 2.70
C SER A 190 10.11 16.51 4.13
N VAL A 191 10.96 17.22 4.88
CA VAL A 191 10.71 17.67 6.25
C VAL A 191 10.94 19.18 6.31
N ARG A 192 10.02 19.90 6.94
CA ARG A 192 10.09 21.36 7.13
C ARG A 192 10.28 21.68 8.60
N GLU A 193 11.35 22.37 8.91
CA GLU A 193 11.63 22.83 10.27
C GLU A 193 11.42 24.35 10.37
N ASN A 194 10.53 24.74 11.26
CA ASN A 194 10.11 26.11 11.51
C ASN A 194 10.60 26.53 12.90
N VAL A 195 11.51 27.51 12.96
CA VAL A 195 12.12 27.95 14.21
C VAL A 195 11.52 29.27 14.67
N TYR A 196 11.08 29.30 15.92
CA TYR A 196 10.46 30.43 16.62
C TYR A 196 11.38 30.89 17.75
N PHE A 197 12.31 31.80 17.44
CA PHE A 197 13.35 32.21 18.40
C PHE A 197 12.82 32.96 19.61
N ALA A 198 11.80 33.80 19.43
CA ALA A 198 11.22 34.56 20.55
C ALA A 198 10.53 33.66 21.59
N GLN A 199 10.09 32.47 21.19
CA GLN A 199 9.39 31.51 22.03
C GLN A 199 10.25 30.31 22.43
N HIS A 200 11.50 30.22 21.94
CA HIS A 200 12.38 29.07 22.11
C HIS A 200 11.73 27.75 21.69
N ILE A 201 11.01 27.75 20.57
CA ILE A 201 10.31 26.57 20.04
C ILE A 201 10.75 26.32 18.60
N THR A 202 10.95 25.06 18.26
CA THR A 202 11.11 24.58 16.90
C THR A 202 10.00 23.61 16.58
N ILE A 203 9.36 23.79 15.42
CA ILE A 203 8.29 22.90 14.94
C ILE A 203 8.79 22.16 13.71
N ILE A 204 8.82 20.84 13.79
CA ILE A 204 9.11 19.95 12.66
C ILE A 204 7.78 19.53 12.03
N GLU A 205 7.62 19.72 10.73
CA GLU A 205 6.41 19.41 9.98
C GLU A 205 6.74 18.53 8.77
N TRP A 206 6.08 17.39 8.63
CA TRP A 206 6.28 16.47 7.51
C TRP A 206 4.98 15.79 7.08
N THR A 207 4.97 15.22 5.88
CA THR A 207 3.91 14.33 5.43
C THR A 207 4.20 12.92 5.90
N SER A 208 3.28 12.32 6.65
CA SER A 208 3.43 10.98 7.24
C SER A 208 3.58 9.93 6.17
N ASN A 209 4.73 9.27 6.17
CA ASN A 209 5.03 8.07 5.40
C ASN A 209 6.31 7.44 5.97
N PRO A 210 6.55 6.13 5.77
CA PRO A 210 7.68 5.45 6.43
C PRO A 210 9.06 6.06 6.18
N VAL A 211 9.27 6.69 5.02
CA VAL A 211 10.56 7.32 4.67
C VAL A 211 10.69 8.68 5.33
N ASN A 212 9.64 9.51 5.28
CA ASN A 212 9.62 10.83 5.89
C ASN A 212 9.55 10.76 7.41
N ASP A 213 8.93 9.73 7.98
CA ASP A 213 8.90 9.50 9.43
C ASP A 213 10.33 9.24 9.94
N MET A 214 11.10 8.41 9.23
CA MET A 214 12.52 8.21 9.53
C MET A 214 13.34 9.50 9.37
N PHE A 215 13.04 10.33 8.36
CA PHE A 215 13.69 11.63 8.19
C PHE A 215 13.32 12.62 9.31
N ALA A 216 12.06 12.62 9.75
CA ALA A 216 11.57 13.44 10.84
C ALA A 216 12.24 13.03 12.17
N ASP A 217 12.29 11.73 12.48
CA ASP A 217 12.99 11.19 13.66
C ASP A 217 14.46 11.61 13.67
N ARG A 218 15.14 11.52 12.52
CA ARG A 218 16.55 11.91 12.43
C ARG A 218 16.75 13.41 12.59
N THR A 219 15.81 14.21 12.11
CA THR A 219 15.80 15.67 12.28
C THR A 219 15.56 16.03 13.75
N LEU A 220 14.59 15.40 14.40
CA LEU A 220 14.30 15.53 15.83
C LEU A 220 15.54 15.22 16.68
N VAL A 221 16.20 14.10 16.42
CA VAL A 221 17.44 13.73 17.13
C VAL A 221 18.53 14.79 16.94
N ALA A 222 18.66 15.40 15.76
CA ALA A 222 19.63 16.46 15.51
C ALA A 222 19.33 17.72 16.33
N VAL A 223 18.05 18.11 16.45
CA VAL A 223 17.60 19.23 17.28
C VAL A 223 17.90 18.97 18.76
N LEU A 224 17.53 17.77 19.24
CA LEU A 224 17.79 17.37 20.63
C LEU A 224 19.29 17.30 20.94
N HIS A 225 20.09 16.81 19.99
CA HIS A 225 21.55 16.79 20.13
C HIS A 225 22.13 18.21 20.22
N ALA A 226 21.66 19.13 19.37
CA ALA A 226 22.07 20.53 19.41
C ALA A 226 21.68 21.21 20.74
N GLN A 227 20.57 20.81 21.36
CA GLN A 227 20.14 21.32 22.66
C GLN A 227 20.94 20.72 23.81
N ALA A 228 21.22 19.42 23.79
CA ALA A 228 21.95 18.73 24.85
C ALA A 228 23.43 19.12 24.88
N ASN A 229 24.02 19.43 23.72
CA ASN A 229 25.43 19.77 23.55
C ASN A 229 25.60 21.19 22.97
N PRO A 230 25.30 22.25 23.75
CA PRO A 230 25.55 23.61 23.32
C PRO A 230 27.05 23.88 23.30
N ILE A 231 27.68 23.73 22.13
CA ILE A 231 29.06 24.18 21.94
C ILE A 231 29.03 25.71 21.95
N PRO A 232 29.84 26.39 22.78
CA PRO A 232 29.90 27.84 22.78
C PRO A 232 30.31 28.33 21.38
N ASP A 233 29.57 29.31 20.86
CA ASP A 233 29.80 29.86 19.52
C ASP A 233 31.27 30.30 19.38
N LYS A 234 31.91 30.06 18.22
CA LYS A 234 33.33 30.46 18.00
C LYS A 234 33.60 31.94 18.31
N ARG A 235 32.56 32.79 18.25
CA ARG A 235 32.59 34.21 18.64
C ARG A 235 32.66 34.41 20.16
N GLU A 236 31.96 33.59 20.94
CA GLU A 236 32.04 33.54 22.41
C GLU A 236 33.41 33.02 22.86
N LEU A 237 33.94 31.98 22.20
CA LEU A 237 35.29 31.46 22.48
C LEU A 237 36.39 32.51 22.26
N CYS A 238 36.23 33.40 21.26
CA CYS A 238 37.15 34.49 21.03
C CYS A 238 37.08 35.56 22.14
N LEU A 239 35.88 35.89 22.63
CA LEU A 239 35.67 36.80 23.76
C LEU A 239 36.18 36.22 25.08
N ILE A 240 35.96 34.93 25.32
CA ILE A 240 36.51 34.21 26.47
C ILE A 240 38.03 34.22 26.39
N CYS A 241 38.62 33.95 25.23
CA CYS A 241 40.07 34.03 25.03
C CYS A 241 40.61 35.46 25.24
N PHE A 242 39.90 36.50 24.79
CA PHE A 242 40.24 37.91 25.03
C PHE A 242 40.13 38.31 26.50
N MET A 243 39.09 37.87 27.22
CA MET A 243 38.95 38.09 28.66
C MET A 243 40.05 37.39 29.46
N PHE A 244 40.44 36.17 29.08
CA PHE A 244 41.57 35.49 29.69
C PHE A 244 42.92 36.16 29.36
N TYR A 245 43.10 36.71 28.16
CA TYR A 245 44.28 37.50 27.80
C TYR A 245 44.39 38.79 28.62
N GLY A 246 43.26 39.49 28.84
CA GLY A 246 43.19 40.67 29.70
C GLY A 246 43.45 40.37 31.19
N CYS A 247 42.92 39.25 31.70
CA CYS A 247 43.18 38.78 33.06
C CYS A 247 44.62 38.29 33.28
N TYR A 248 45.28 37.74 32.26
CA TYR A 248 46.71 37.38 32.30
C TYR A 248 47.59 38.63 32.43
N HIS A 249 47.28 39.70 31.70
CA HIS A 249 47.99 40.98 31.83
C HIS A 249 47.75 41.68 33.18
N SER A 250 46.64 41.35 33.85
CA SER A 250 46.24 41.92 35.14
C SER A 250 46.68 41.08 36.35
N ASN A 251 47.40 39.96 36.16
CA ASN A 251 47.89 39.05 37.23
C ASN A 251 46.81 38.47 38.16
N ILE A 252 45.55 38.34 37.70
CA ILE A 252 44.43 37.91 38.55
C ILE A 252 44.31 36.37 38.66
N PHE A 253 44.87 35.60 37.72
CA PHE A 253 44.86 34.13 37.77
C PHE A 253 46.26 33.52 37.72
N GLY A 254 46.56 32.64 38.68
CA GLY A 254 47.83 31.93 38.77
C GLY A 254 48.08 31.02 37.56
N LYS A 255 49.37 30.85 37.22
CA LYS A 255 49.91 30.17 36.02
C LYS A 255 49.39 28.75 35.72
N ASN A 256 48.64 28.15 36.64
CA ASN A 256 48.11 26.79 36.53
C ASN A 256 46.74 26.70 35.82
N ALA A 257 45.95 27.79 35.75
CA ALA A 257 44.64 27.78 35.11
C ALA A 257 44.71 27.59 33.58
N MET A 258 45.72 28.19 32.94
CA MET A 258 45.96 28.06 31.49
C MET A 258 46.32 26.62 31.07
N LYS A 259 47.05 25.88 31.91
CA LYS A 259 47.51 24.52 31.58
C LYS A 259 46.36 23.53 31.46
N TRP A 260 45.28 23.72 32.23
CA TRP A 260 44.06 22.90 32.16
C TRP A 260 43.25 23.18 30.89
N ILE A 261 43.11 24.45 30.51
CA ILE A 261 42.36 24.86 29.31
C ILE A 261 43.05 24.37 28.03
N PHE A 262 44.37 24.55 27.90
CA PHE A 262 45.11 24.08 26.72
C PHE A 262 45.18 22.54 26.62
N SER A 263 45.25 21.84 27.76
CA SER A 263 45.24 20.37 27.78
C SER A 263 43.91 19.78 27.30
N ASN A 264 42.78 20.46 27.51
CA ASN A 264 41.47 20.02 27.03
C ASN A 264 41.11 20.59 25.65
N SER A 265 41.75 21.69 25.22
CA SER A 265 41.52 22.30 23.90
C SER A 265 42.25 21.56 22.76
N GLY A 266 43.30 20.80 23.07
CA GLY A 266 44.03 19.97 22.09
C GLY A 266 43.19 18.85 21.46
N ALA A 267 42.05 18.51 22.06
CA ALA A 267 41.10 17.54 21.49
C ALA A 267 40.08 18.17 20.52
N ILE A 268 39.95 19.51 20.48
CA ILE A 268 38.94 20.23 19.68
C ILE A 268 39.52 20.74 18.35
N PHE A 269 40.86 20.88 18.25
CA PHE A 269 41.56 21.33 17.05
C PHE A 269 42.54 20.26 16.51
N GLY A 270 42.13 18.99 16.56
CA GLY A 270 42.80 17.91 15.84
C GLY A 270 42.44 17.92 14.35
N HIS A 271 43.47 17.86 13.52
CA HIS A 271 43.56 17.84 12.05
C HIS A 271 42.35 17.39 11.22
#